data_AF-A0A849DVP4-F1
#
_entry.id   AF-A0A849DVP4-F1
#
_cell.length_a   1.000
_cell.length_b   1.000
_cell.length_c   1.000
_cell.angle_alpha   90.00
_cell.angle_beta   90.00
_cell.angle_gamma   90.00
#
_symmetry.space_group_name_H-M   'P 1'
#
loop_
_entity.id
_entity.type
_entity.pdbx_description
1 polymer ?
#
loop_
_entity_poly.entity_id
_entity_poly.type
_entity_poly.pdbx_seq_one_letter_code
_entity_poly.pdbx_strand_id
1 'polypeptide(L)' 'MITEQIILSELSKIIDPDFQRDIVSLGFVQDMVIDGGTVSFTIELTTPACPLSPVFQKQAVDLVGDIEG' A
#
# COMPACT_ATOMS: atom_id res chain seq x y z
N MET A 1 4.85 -12.56 -12.98
CA MET A 1 4.49 -13.20 -11.69
C MET A 1 4.52 -12.13 -10.62
N ILE A 2 3.34 -11.63 -10.25
CA ILE A 2 3.22 -10.66 -9.15
C ILE A 2 3.53 -11.39 -7.85
N THR A 3 4.38 -10.81 -7.02
CA THR A 3 4.74 -11.34 -5.70
C THR A 3 4.54 -10.28 -4.64
N GLU A 4 4.34 -10.73 -3.40
CA GLU A 4 4.16 -9.86 -2.24
C GLU A 4 5.30 -8.83 -2.13
N GLN A 5 6.55 -9.26 -2.37
CA GLN A 5 7.71 -8.39 -2.32
C GLN A 5 7.66 -7.23 -3.32
N ILE A 6 7.11 -7.47 -4.52
CA ILE A 6 6.96 -6.41 -5.54
C ILE A 6 5.91 -5.41 -5.05
N ILE A 7 4.76 -5.89 -4.57
CA ILE A 7 3.69 -5.04 -4.05
C ILE A 7 4.18 -4.22 -2.85
N LEU A 8 4.86 -4.85 -1.89
CA LEU A 8 5.44 -4.19 -0.73
C LEU A 8 6.49 -3.16 -1.13
N SER A 9 7.32 -3.44 -2.15
CA SER A 9 8.31 -2.47 -2.64
C SER A 9 7.67 -1.25 -3.32
N GLU A 10 6.51 -1.43 -3.97
CA GLU A 10 5.76 -0.32 -4.56
C GLU A 10 5.04 0.48 -3.48
N LEU A 11 4.35 -0.21 -2.55
CA LEU A 11 3.69 0.42 -1.41
C LEU A 11 4.68 1.14 -0.49
N SER A 12 5.94 0.70 -0.39
CA SER A 12 6.96 1.38 0.40
C SER A 12 7.37 2.75 -0.16
N LYS A 13 6.98 3.10 -1.40
CA LYS A 13 7.16 4.45 -1.96
C LYS A 13 6.20 5.46 -1.32
N ILE A 14 5.12 4.98 -0.71
CA ILE A 14 4.16 5.81 0.01
C ILE A 14 4.72 6.10 1.40
N ILE A 15 5.26 7.31 1.55
CA ILE A 15 5.79 7.81 2.81
C ILE A 15 4.69 8.58 3.54
N ASP A 16 4.45 8.18 4.79
CA ASP A 16 3.62 8.92 5.71
C ASP A 16 4.39 10.17 6.20
N PRO A 17 3.88 11.39 5.98
CA PRO A 17 4.57 12.62 6.36
C PRO A 17 4.57 12.87 7.88
N ASP A 18 3.64 12.26 8.62
CA ASP A 18 3.56 12.38 10.09
C ASP A 18 4.66 11.53 10.75
N PHE A 19 4.86 10.31 10.25
CA PHE A 19 5.90 9.40 10.76
C PHE A 19 7.23 9.46 10.00
N GLN A 20 7.27 10.15 8.86
CA GLN A 20 8.40 10.19 7.91
C GLN A 20 8.92 8.78 7.56
N ARG A 21 8.00 7.83 7.47
CA ARG A 21 8.28 6.42 7.19
C ARG A 21 7.27 5.86 6.21
N ASP A 22 7.66 4.81 5.52
CA ASP A 22 6.78 4.11 4.61
C ASP A 22 5.69 3.31 5.33
N ILE A 23 4.51 3.26 4.72
CA ILE A 23 3.34 2.54 5.26
C ILE A 23 3.60 1.04 5.47
N VAL A 24 4.57 0.48 4.73
CA VAL A 24 4.98 -0.92 4.81
C VAL A 24 5.83 -1.17 6.06
N SER A 25 6.85 -0.34 6.31
CA SER A 25 7.71 -0.41 7.50
C SER A 25 6.97 -0.05 8.78
N LEU A 26 5.90 0.75 8.68
CA LEU A 26 4.98 1.01 9.79
C LEU A 26 4.06 -0.18 10.08
N GLY A 27 3.98 -1.16 9.18
CA GLY A 27 3.11 -2.34 9.33
C GLY A 27 1.63 -2.03 9.15
N PHE A 28 1.30 -0.97 8.39
CA PHE A 28 -0.09 -0.60 8.12
C PHE A 28 -0.74 -1.51 7.09
N VAL A 29 0.06 -2.15 6.22
CA VAL A 29 -0.43 -3.09 5.21
C VAL A 29 -0.56 -4.47 5.83
N GLN A 30 -1.79 -4.99 5.87
CA GLN A 30 -2.13 -6.32 6.38
C GLN A 30 -3.06 -7.06 5.41
N ASP A 31 -3.32 -8.34 5.65
CA ASP A 31 -4.21 -9.17 4.83
C ASP A 31 -3.91 -9.13 3.33
N MET A 32 -2.61 -9.19 2.96
CA MET A 32 -2.24 -9.20 1.55
C MET A 32 -2.58 -10.54 0.89
N VAL A 33 -3.41 -10.50 -0.14
CA VAL A 33 -3.87 -11.62 -0.94
C VAL A 33 -3.55 -11.33 -2.39
N ILE A 34 -2.87 -12.27 -3.05
CA ILE A 34 -2.52 -12.20 -4.46
C ILE A 34 -3.14 -13.42 -5.14
N ASP A 35 -4.15 -13.19 -5.98
CA ASP A 35 -4.87 -14.25 -6.71
C ASP A 35 -4.91 -13.96 -8.21
N GLY A 36 -4.14 -14.72 -8.98
CA GLY A 36 -4.22 -14.74 -10.45
C GLY A 36 -4.03 -13.38 -11.15
N GLY A 37 -3.41 -12.39 -10.50
CA GLY A 37 -3.27 -11.02 -10.99
C GLY A 37 -4.10 -9.98 -10.23
N THR A 38 -5.02 -10.42 -9.37
CA THR A 38 -5.73 -9.54 -8.44
C THR A 38 -4.96 -9.44 -7.14
N VAL A 39 -4.71 -8.22 -6.68
CA VAL A 39 -4.05 -7.96 -5.40
C VAL A 39 -5.03 -7.26 -4.49
N SER A 40 -5.24 -7.81 -3.29
CA SER A 40 -6.09 -7.25 -2.24
C SER A 40 -5.26 -7.13 -0.97
N PHE A 41 -5.38 -6.01 -0.26
CA PHE A 41 -4.71 -5.79 1.02
C PHE A 41 -5.52 -4.79 1.83
N THR A 42 -5.37 -4.84 3.14
CA THR A 42 -5.98 -3.93 4.11
C THR A 42 -4.94 -2.91 4.56
N ILE A 43 -5.28 -1.62 4.54
CA ILE A 43 -4.45 -0.58 5.15
C ILE A 43 -5.12 -0.13 6.45
N GLU A 44 -4.57 -0.53 7.58
CA GLU A 44 -4.97 -0.06 8.92
C GLU A 44 -4.17 1.19 9.27
N LEU A 45 -4.73 2.37 8.95
CA LEU A 45 -4.14 3.65 9.36
C LEU A 45 -4.46 3.89 10.83
N THR A 46 -3.43 3.97 11.68
CA THR A 46 -3.58 4.29 13.11
C THR A 46 -4.06 5.73 13.39
N THR A 47 -4.27 6.54 12.35
CA THR A 47 -4.77 7.92 12.45
C THR A 47 -6.19 8.04 11.89
N PRO A 48 -7.22 8.19 12.74
CA PRO A 48 -8.64 8.14 12.34
C PRO A 48 -9.13 9.36 11.53
N ALA A 49 -8.27 10.34 11.23
CA ALA A 49 -8.69 11.62 10.63
C ALA A 49 -7.67 12.24 9.66
N CYS A 50 -6.70 11.46 9.13
CA CYS A 50 -5.77 12.04 8.15
C CYS A 50 -6.52 12.36 6.85
N PRO A 51 -6.55 13.63 6.40
CA PRO A 51 -7.21 14.04 5.15
C PRO A 51 -6.54 13.41 3.91
N LEU A 52 -5.38 12.79 4.10
CA LEU A 52 -4.56 12.12 3.08
C LEU A 52 -4.93 10.65 2.85
N SER A 53 -5.81 10.06 3.67
CA SER A 53 -6.26 8.67 3.49
C SER A 53 -6.72 8.33 2.05
N PRO A 54 -7.58 9.14 1.38
CA PRO A 54 -7.94 8.87 -0.01
C PRO A 54 -6.79 9.08 -1.01
N VAL A 55 -5.80 9.92 -0.70
CA VAL A 55 -4.62 10.15 -1.55
C VAL A 55 -3.70 8.94 -1.50
N PHE A 56 -3.46 8.39 -0.30
CA PHE A 56 -2.67 7.17 -0.13
C PHE A 56 -3.34 5.98 -0.78
N GLN A 57 -4.67 5.83 -0.62
CA GLN A 57 -5.41 4.77 -1.30
C GLN A 57 -5.28 4.89 -2.82
N LYS A 58 -5.43 6.10 -3.37
CA LYS A 58 -5.29 6.33 -4.81
C LYS A 58 -3.87 6.01 -5.29
N GLN A 59 -2.83 6.49 -4.59
CA GLN A 59 -1.45 6.18 -4.93
C GLN A 59 -1.16 4.68 -4.86
N ALA A 60 -1.67 3.98 -3.85
CA ALA A 60 -1.51 2.54 -3.74
C ALA A 60 -2.15 1.81 -4.93
N VAL A 61 -3.37 2.21 -5.32
CA VAL A 61 -4.05 1.65 -6.49
C VAL A 61 -3.32 1.98 -7.79
N ASP A 62 -2.85 3.22 -7.97
CA ASP A 62 -2.10 3.62 -9.15
C ASP A 62 -0.77 2.85 -9.25
N LEU A 63 0.00 2.75 -8.15
CA LEU A 63 1.28 2.02 -8.11
C LEU A 63 1.10 0.52 -8.35
N VAL A 64 0.12 -0.10 -7.69
CA VAL A 64 -0.15 -1.54 -7.84
C VAL A 64 -0.79 -1.84 -9.20
N GLY A 65 -1.61 -0.94 -9.73
CA GLY A 65 -2.25 -1.07 -11.04
C GLY A 65 -1.27 -0.91 -12.21
N ASP A 66 -0.17 -0.20 -12.02
CA ASP A 66 0.91 -0.06 -13.02
C ASP A 66 1.84 -1.28 -13.06
N ILE A 67 1.74 -2.20 -12.10
CA ILE A 67 2.46 -3.47 -12.14
C ILE A 67 1.80 -4.36 -13.19
N GLU A 68 2.39 -4.43 -14.40
CA GLU A 68 1.98 -5.38 -15.42
C GLU A 68 2.11 -6.82 -14.89
N GLY A 69 0.95 -7.48 -14.75
CA GLY A 69 0.77 -8.86 -14.30
C GLY A 69 0.44 -9.82 -15.43
#